data_AF-A0A6P0XW67-F1
#
_entry.id   AF-A0A6P0XW67-F1
#
_cell.length_a   1.000
_cell.length_b   1.000
_cell.length_c   1.000
_cell.angle_alpha   90.00
_cell.angle_beta   90.00
_cell.angle_gamma   90.00
#
_symmetry.space_group_name_H-M   'P 1'
#
loop_
_entity.id
_entity.type
_entity.pdbx_description
1 polymer ?
#
loop_
_entity_poly.entity_id
_entity_poly.type
_entity_poly.pdbx_seq_one_letter_code
_entity_poly.pdbx_strand_id
1 'polypeptide(L)'
;ELQTSQTTAKLPEVDLPSWLDNPIILMIAKAMAWLLFAFLLSWVAIQIIRLLNPYIYSIGNQINLTTKTREKSQLELSVTAWFNQSQKYQKIGNYREACRCLYMAMLQGLNDRGIISDLPSRTDGEYLELIQQLSEPRPYQKLFITHQQLLFGNLEVSAAVFAECQQAYQQITDEKN
;
A
#
# COMPACT_ATOMS: atom_id res chain seq x y z
N GLU A 1 -18.40 -46.17 65.87
CA GLU A 1 -18.98 -46.05 64.53
C GLU A 1 -18.85 -44.60 64.07
N LEU A 2 -18.24 -44.37 62.91
CA LEU A 2 -17.93 -43.04 62.38
C LEU A 2 -19.15 -42.51 61.61
N GLN A 3 -19.83 -41.50 62.15
CA GLN A 3 -20.85 -40.76 61.41
C GLN A 3 -20.18 -39.79 60.43
N THR A 4 -20.22 -40.11 59.14
CA THR A 4 -19.83 -39.20 58.06
C THR A 4 -20.98 -38.24 57.75
N SER A 5 -20.92 -37.03 58.30
CA SER A 5 -21.83 -35.94 57.95
C SER A 5 -21.59 -35.50 56.50
N GLN A 6 -22.57 -35.73 55.63
CA GLN A 6 -22.58 -35.15 54.28
C GLN A 6 -22.77 -33.64 54.41
N THR A 7 -21.71 -32.89 54.10
CA THR A 7 -21.76 -31.43 54.04
C THR A 7 -22.11 -31.05 52.60
N THR A 8 -23.40 -30.99 52.28
CA THR A 8 -23.87 -30.38 51.03
C THR A 8 -23.68 -28.88 51.14
N ALA A 9 -22.57 -28.37 50.61
CA ALA A 9 -22.37 -26.94 50.43
C ALA A 9 -23.45 -26.41 49.48
N LYS A 10 -24.50 -25.80 50.04
CA LYS A 10 -25.42 -24.95 49.26
C LYS A 10 -24.61 -23.75 48.80
N LEU A 11 -24.30 -23.71 47.51
CA LEU A 11 -23.82 -22.49 46.85
C LEU A 11 -24.84 -21.38 47.10
N PRO A 12 -24.41 -20.16 47.45
CA PRO A 12 -25.32 -19.03 47.54
C PRO A 12 -25.94 -18.83 46.16
N GLU A 13 -27.26 -18.94 46.11
CA GLU A 13 -28.06 -18.57 44.96
C GLU A 13 -27.87 -17.06 44.79
N VAL A 14 -27.02 -16.66 43.85
CA VAL A 14 -26.79 -15.26 43.52
C VAL A 14 -28.04 -14.77 42.82
N ASP A 15 -28.98 -14.24 43.60
CA ASP A 15 -30.18 -13.60 43.09
C ASP A 15 -29.75 -12.41 42.22
N LEU A 16 -29.83 -12.60 40.91
CA LEU A 16 -29.64 -11.52 39.96
C LEU A 16 -30.73 -10.48 40.22
N PRO A 17 -30.38 -9.18 40.29
CA PRO A 17 -31.35 -8.13 40.56
C PRO A 17 -32.56 -8.21 39.62
N SER A 18 -33.77 -8.19 40.18
CA SER A 18 -35.05 -8.37 39.44
C SER A 18 -35.33 -7.35 38.33
N TRP A 19 -34.52 -6.29 38.22
CA TRP A 19 -34.56 -5.36 37.10
C TRP A 19 -33.90 -5.90 35.82
N LEU A 20 -33.06 -6.94 35.91
CA LEU A 20 -32.46 -7.63 34.76
C LEU A 20 -33.46 -8.52 34.01
N ASP A 21 -34.53 -8.98 34.67
CA ASP A 21 -35.60 -9.80 34.05
C ASP A 21 -36.61 -8.97 33.23
N ASN A 22 -36.42 -7.64 33.15
CA ASN A 22 -37.30 -6.81 32.35
C ASN A 22 -37.07 -7.08 30.84
N PRO A 23 -38.13 -7.45 30.08
CA PRO A 23 -38.02 -7.73 28.65
C PRO A 23 -37.43 -6.56 27.84
N ILE A 24 -37.63 -5.31 28.28
CA ILE A 24 -37.08 -4.12 27.62
C ILE A 24 -35.56 -4.06 27.79
N ILE A 25 -35.04 -4.40 28.97
CA ILE A 25 -33.61 -4.35 29.28
C ILE A 25 -32.87 -5.46 28.55
N LEU A 26 -33.46 -6.66 28.45
CA LEU A 26 -32.96 -7.72 27.59
C LEU A 26 -32.92 -7.32 26.11
N MET A 27 -33.93 -6.57 25.64
CA MET A 27 -33.98 -6.08 24.27
C MET A 27 -32.88 -5.04 24.00
N ILE A 28 -32.64 -4.12 24.93
CA ILE A 28 -31.56 -3.13 24.85
C ILE A 28 -30.19 -3.79 24.92
N ALA A 29 -29.98 -4.72 25.86
CA ALA A 29 -28.72 -5.45 25.98
C ALA A 29 -28.40 -6.26 24.72
N LYS A 30 -29.40 -6.92 24.12
CA LYS A 30 -29.25 -7.62 22.84
C LYS A 30 -28.92 -6.66 21.70
N ALA A 31 -29.60 -5.52 21.61
CA ALA A 31 -29.30 -4.51 20.60
C ALA A 31 -27.87 -3.95 20.74
N MET A 32 -27.44 -3.70 21.96
CA MET A 32 -26.09 -3.20 22.27
C MET A 32 -25.01 -4.23 21.95
N ALA A 33 -25.25 -5.51 22.24
CA ALA A 33 -24.36 -6.60 21.88
C ALA A 33 -24.18 -6.73 20.35
N TRP A 34 -25.28 -6.63 19.59
CA TRP A 34 -25.22 -6.61 18.12
C TRP A 34 -24.48 -5.39 17.58
N LEU A 35 -24.67 -4.21 18.20
CA LEU A 35 -23.96 -2.99 17.82
C LEU A 35 -22.45 -3.14 18.01
N LEU A 36 -22.02 -3.67 19.16
CA LEU A 36 -20.60 -3.94 19.43
C LEU A 36 -20.03 -4.98 18.47
N PHE A 37 -20.78 -6.05 18.18
CA PHE A 37 -20.34 -7.09 17.25
C PHE A 37 -20.20 -6.54 15.82
N ALA A 38 -21.18 -5.76 15.34
CA ALA A 38 -21.13 -5.12 14.04
C ALA A 38 -19.99 -4.10 13.94
N PHE A 39 -19.76 -3.32 15.01
CA PHE A 39 -18.65 -2.39 15.08
C PHE A 39 -17.30 -3.11 15.00
N LEU A 40 -17.14 -4.21 15.75
CA LEU A 40 -15.91 -5.00 15.77
C LEU A 40 -15.66 -5.68 14.43
N LEU A 41 -16.70 -6.24 13.80
CA LEU A 41 -16.61 -6.77 12.43
C LEU A 41 -16.22 -5.71 11.42
N SER A 42 -16.83 -4.52 11.49
CA SER A 42 -16.50 -3.40 10.60
C SER A 42 -15.05 -2.93 10.80
N TRP A 43 -14.61 -2.82 12.05
CA TRP A 43 -13.23 -2.50 12.40
C TRP A 43 -12.22 -3.53 11.84
N VAL A 44 -12.50 -4.83 12.02
CA VAL A 44 -11.68 -5.92 11.50
C VAL A 44 -11.64 -5.90 9.98
N ALA A 45 -12.79 -5.70 9.31
CA ALA A 45 -12.86 -5.58 7.86
C ALA A 45 -12.02 -4.41 7.35
N ILE A 46 -12.08 -3.26 8.01
CA ILE A 46 -11.25 -2.09 7.69
C ILE A 46 -9.76 -2.40 7.88
N GLN A 47 -9.38 -3.09 8.96
CA GLN A 47 -7.99 -3.50 9.18
C GLN A 47 -7.49 -4.47 8.12
N ILE A 48 -8.29 -5.47 7.75
CA ILE A 48 -8.00 -6.41 6.67
C ILE A 48 -7.83 -5.64 5.35
N ILE A 49 -8.73 -4.73 5.02
CA ILE A 49 -8.63 -3.90 3.80
C ILE A 49 -7.36 -3.04 3.80
N ARG A 50 -6.99 -2.43 4.94
CA ARG A 50 -5.76 -1.65 5.06
C ARG A 50 -4.51 -2.50 4.87
N LEU A 51 -4.51 -3.73 5.40
CA LEU A 51 -3.40 -4.67 5.28
C LEU A 51 -3.26 -5.27 3.87
N LEU A 52 -4.39 -5.51 3.20
CA LEU A 52 -4.43 -6.03 1.82
C LEU A 52 -4.37 -4.94 0.75
N ASN A 53 -4.38 -3.66 1.11
CA ASN A 53 -4.25 -2.53 0.19
C ASN A 53 -3.05 -2.65 -0.79
N PRO A 54 -1.84 -3.13 -0.38
CA PRO A 54 -0.76 -3.38 -1.34
C PRO A 54 -0.98 -4.60 -2.26
N TYR A 55 -1.88 -5.53 -1.91
CA TYR A 55 -2.12 -6.77 -2.66
C TYR A 55 -3.35 -6.69 -3.59
N ILE A 56 -4.36 -5.88 -3.24
CA ILE A 56 -5.56 -5.72 -4.07
C ILE A 56 -5.27 -4.82 -5.29
N TYR A 57 -4.36 -3.85 -5.14
CA TYR A 57 -3.95 -2.97 -6.25
C TYR A 57 -3.12 -3.69 -7.33
N SER A 58 -2.49 -4.83 -7.03
CA SER A 58 -1.76 -5.63 -8.04
C SER A 58 -2.67 -6.62 -8.79
N ILE A 59 -3.71 -7.15 -8.15
CA ILE A 59 -4.66 -8.10 -8.76
C ILE A 59 -5.59 -7.45 -9.79
N GLY A 60 -6.04 -6.21 -9.56
CA GLY A 60 -6.83 -5.46 -10.54
C GLY A 60 -6.07 -5.20 -11.85
N ASN A 61 -4.75 -5.06 -11.78
CA ASN A 61 -3.91 -4.94 -12.97
C ASN A 61 -3.65 -6.30 -13.63
N GLN A 62 -3.47 -7.38 -12.87
CA GLN A 62 -3.17 -8.72 -13.42
C GLN A 62 -4.35 -9.37 -14.16
N ILE A 63 -5.59 -9.20 -13.69
CA ILE A 63 -6.77 -9.75 -14.39
C ILE A 63 -7.00 -9.04 -15.74
N ASN A 64 -6.54 -7.80 -15.88
CA ASN A 64 -6.55 -7.05 -17.15
C ASN A 64 -5.31 -7.32 -18.03
N LEU A 65 -4.27 -7.96 -17.50
CA LEU A 65 -3.02 -8.27 -18.21
C LEU A 65 -3.09 -9.59 -19.00
N THR A 66 -3.86 -10.58 -18.53
CA THR A 66 -3.96 -11.89 -19.21
C THR A 66 -4.80 -11.89 -20.48
N THR A 67 -5.69 -10.90 -20.67
CA THR A 67 -6.48 -10.73 -21.90
C THR A 67 -5.88 -9.73 -22.89
N LYS A 68 -4.77 -9.06 -22.53
CA LYS A 68 -4.18 -7.98 -23.33
C LYS A 68 -2.76 -8.29 -23.84
N THR A 69 -2.44 -9.55 -24.08
CA THR A 69 -1.11 -9.93 -24.63
C THR A 69 -1.01 -9.79 -26.15
N ARG A 70 -1.98 -9.20 -26.87
CA ARG A 70 -1.89 -9.14 -28.35
C ARG A 70 -2.23 -7.83 -29.05
N GLU A 71 -2.68 -6.77 -28.36
CA GLU A 71 -2.92 -5.50 -29.06
C GLU A 71 -2.36 -4.30 -28.30
N LYS A 72 -1.31 -3.69 -28.89
CA LYS A 72 -0.91 -2.28 -28.77
C LYS A 72 -0.52 -1.79 -27.37
N SER A 73 0.78 -1.63 -27.12
CA SER A 73 1.56 -0.37 -27.30
C SER A 73 0.79 0.98 -27.39
N GLN A 74 -0.35 1.12 -26.72
CA GLN A 74 -1.12 2.36 -26.65
C GLN A 74 -1.65 2.51 -25.21
N LEU A 75 -0.73 2.92 -24.32
CA LEU A 75 -0.94 3.67 -23.06
C LEU A 75 0.29 3.60 -22.13
N GLU A 76 1.46 3.17 -22.60
CA GLU A 76 2.72 3.60 -21.98
C GLU A 76 2.87 5.10 -22.27
N LEU A 77 2.65 5.94 -21.25
CA LEU A 77 2.98 7.35 -21.34
C LEU A 77 4.45 7.48 -21.73
N SER A 78 4.75 8.26 -22.77
CA SER A 78 6.13 8.51 -23.18
C SER A 78 6.92 9.15 -22.03
N VAL A 79 8.26 9.06 -22.08
CA VAL A 79 9.17 9.73 -21.14
C VAL A 79 8.78 11.20 -20.92
N THR A 80 8.49 11.92 -22.01
CA THR A 80 8.06 13.32 -21.97
C THR A 80 6.70 13.51 -21.30
N ALA A 81 5.75 12.58 -21.51
CA ALA A 81 4.44 12.67 -20.89
C ALA A 81 4.51 12.44 -19.38
N TRP A 82 5.33 11.49 -18.91
CA TRP A 82 5.60 11.29 -17.49
C TRP A 82 6.27 12.50 -16.85
N PHE A 83 7.28 13.08 -17.51
CA PHE A 83 7.93 14.30 -17.03
C PHE A 83 6.95 15.48 -16.92
N ASN A 84 6.11 15.69 -17.94
CA ASN A 84 5.09 16.74 -17.91
C ASN A 84 4.07 16.52 -16.77
N GLN A 85 3.70 15.27 -16.51
CA GLN A 85 2.80 14.94 -15.42
C GLN A 85 3.44 15.20 -14.04
N SER A 86 4.74 14.89 -13.88
CA SER A 86 5.52 15.26 -12.70
C SER A 86 5.42 16.76 -12.41
N GLN A 87 5.64 17.59 -13.44
CA GLN A 87 5.57 19.06 -13.29
C GLN A 87 4.18 19.55 -12.89
N LYS A 88 3.11 18.93 -13.39
CA LYS A 88 1.74 19.27 -12.96
C LYS A 88 1.51 18.94 -11.48
N TYR A 89 1.95 17.77 -11.02
CA TYR A 89 1.83 17.38 -9.62
C TYR A 89 2.67 18.28 -8.69
N GLN A 90 3.87 18.67 -9.11
CA GLN A 90 4.69 19.62 -8.37
C GLN A 90 3.96 20.97 -8.17
N LYS A 91 3.34 21.52 -9.22
CA LYS A 91 2.63 22.81 -9.15
C LYS A 91 1.48 22.83 -8.13
N ILE A 92 0.84 21.68 -7.91
CA ILE A 92 -0.25 21.54 -6.94
C ILE A 92 0.23 21.05 -5.56
N GLY A 93 1.54 20.97 -5.34
CA GLY A 93 2.16 20.53 -4.08
C GLY A 93 2.10 19.01 -3.83
N ASN A 94 1.67 18.20 -4.81
CA ASN A 94 1.64 16.75 -4.68
C ASN A 94 3.00 16.15 -5.06
N TYR A 95 3.99 16.32 -4.17
CA TYR A 95 5.36 15.87 -4.42
C TYR A 95 5.50 14.35 -4.49
N ARG A 96 4.60 13.59 -3.85
CA ARG A 96 4.60 12.13 -3.89
C ARG A 96 4.37 11.62 -5.31
N GLU A 97 3.30 12.08 -5.94
CA GLU A 97 3.00 11.72 -7.33
C GLU A 97 4.00 12.33 -8.31
N ALA A 98 4.55 13.51 -8.00
CA ALA A 98 5.59 14.11 -8.83
C ALA A 98 6.87 13.23 -8.88
N CYS A 99 7.35 12.76 -7.72
CA CYS A 99 8.49 11.83 -7.65
C CYS A 99 8.18 10.50 -8.34
N ARG A 100 6.97 9.96 -8.16
CA ARG A 100 6.54 8.73 -8.84
C ARG A 100 6.57 8.89 -10.37
N CYS A 101 6.12 10.03 -10.88
CA CYS A 101 6.18 10.30 -12.32
C CYS A 101 7.62 10.38 -12.85
N LEU A 102 8.58 10.95 -12.10
CA LEU A 102 9.99 10.95 -12.49
C LEU A 102 10.59 9.53 -12.52
N TYR A 103 10.23 8.70 -11.54
CA TYR A 103 10.58 7.28 -11.53
C TYR A 103 10.03 6.53 -12.76
N MET A 104 8.76 6.75 -13.11
CA MET A 104 8.16 6.14 -14.30
C MET A 104 8.81 6.61 -15.60
N ALA A 105 9.16 7.91 -15.69
CA ALA A 105 9.88 8.46 -16.84
C ALA A 105 11.26 7.81 -17.01
N MET A 106 11.98 7.58 -15.91
CA MET A 106 13.26 6.88 -15.90
C MET A 106 13.11 5.44 -16.39
N LEU A 107 12.13 4.68 -15.86
CA LEU A 107 11.89 3.30 -16.29
C LEU A 107 11.53 3.22 -17.77
N GLN A 108 10.65 4.09 -18.25
CA GLN A 108 10.30 4.16 -19.66
C GLN A 108 11.55 4.46 -20.50
N GLY A 109 12.40 5.40 -20.08
CA GLY A 109 13.63 5.72 -20.80
C GLY A 109 14.66 4.58 -20.81
N LEU A 110 14.66 3.72 -19.80
CA LEU A 110 15.48 2.49 -19.77
C LEU A 110 14.89 1.40 -20.68
N ASN A 111 13.57 1.28 -20.74
CA ASN A 111 12.86 0.37 -21.63
C ASN A 111 13.01 0.77 -23.10
N ASP A 112 12.83 2.05 -23.42
CA ASP A 112 13.01 2.62 -24.77
C ASP A 112 14.45 2.41 -25.29
N ARG A 113 15.44 2.34 -24.41
CA ARG A 113 16.85 2.03 -24.73
C ARG A 113 17.16 0.53 -24.81
N GLY A 114 16.21 -0.33 -24.47
CA GLY A 114 16.41 -1.79 -24.39
C GLY A 114 17.31 -2.24 -23.24
N ILE A 115 17.59 -1.36 -22.27
CA ILE A 115 18.44 -1.67 -21.11
C ILE A 115 17.66 -2.51 -20.10
N ILE A 116 16.38 -2.19 -19.91
CA ILE A 116 15.49 -2.95 -19.04
C ILE A 116 14.27 -3.35 -19.84
N SER A 117 14.00 -4.65 -19.97
CA SER A 117 12.73 -5.13 -20.49
C SER A 117 11.67 -5.12 -19.40
N ASP A 118 10.50 -4.58 -19.71
CA ASP A 118 9.31 -4.66 -18.86
C ASP A 118 8.86 -6.13 -18.74
N LEU A 119 9.24 -6.76 -17.63
CA LEU A 119 8.89 -8.14 -17.29
C LEU A 119 8.04 -8.10 -16.03
N PRO A 120 6.78 -8.60 -16.08
CA PRO A 120 5.87 -8.58 -14.93
C PRO A 120 6.42 -9.30 -13.68
N SER A 121 7.38 -10.20 -13.86
CA SER A 121 8.00 -10.98 -12.80
C SER A 121 9.30 -10.37 -12.26
N ARG A 122 9.75 -9.21 -12.77
CA ARG A 122 11.03 -8.62 -12.36
C ARG A 122 10.92 -8.03 -10.96
N THR A 123 11.87 -8.42 -10.12
CA THR A 123 11.96 -8.02 -8.72
C THR A 123 12.78 -6.74 -8.56
N ASP A 124 12.60 -6.06 -7.42
CA ASP A 124 13.35 -4.85 -7.08
C ASP A 124 14.87 -5.07 -7.06
N GLY A 125 15.32 -6.25 -6.62
CA GLY A 125 16.74 -6.63 -6.64
C GLY A 125 17.30 -6.72 -8.05
N GLU A 126 16.55 -7.31 -8.99
CA GLU A 126 16.96 -7.42 -10.39
C GLU A 126 16.98 -6.06 -11.09
N TYR A 127 16.04 -5.16 -10.78
CA TYR A 127 16.10 -3.77 -11.27
C TYR A 127 17.35 -3.05 -10.76
N LEU A 128 17.69 -3.23 -9.48
CA LEU A 128 18.87 -2.60 -8.88
C LEU A 128 20.16 -3.13 -9.52
N GLU A 129 20.26 -4.43 -9.77
CA GLU A 129 21.40 -5.04 -10.43
C GLU A 129 21.62 -4.48 -11.85
N LEU A 130 20.55 -4.34 -12.64
CA LEU A 130 20.63 -3.72 -13.96
C LEU A 130 21.06 -2.25 -13.89
N ILE A 131 20.53 -1.50 -12.92
CA ILE A 131 20.93 -0.10 -12.71
C ILE A 131 22.42 -0.01 -12.36
N GLN A 132 22.96 -0.94 -11.57
CA GLN A 132 24.37 -0.93 -11.18
C GLN A 132 25.35 -1.15 -12.35
N GLN A 133 24.86 -1.72 -13.47
CA GLN A 133 25.66 -1.96 -14.67
C GLN A 133 25.77 -0.71 -15.57
N LEU A 134 25.01 0.35 -15.27
CA LEU A 134 25.08 1.62 -16.00
C LEU A 134 26.38 2.37 -15.73
N SER A 135 26.81 3.20 -16.68
CA SER A 135 27.96 4.10 -16.55
C SER A 135 27.84 5.01 -15.33
N GLU A 136 26.67 5.61 -15.13
CA GLU A 136 26.37 6.45 -13.98
C GLU A 136 25.14 5.93 -13.21
N PRO A 137 25.30 5.00 -12.26
CA PRO A 137 24.16 4.34 -11.62
C PRO A 137 23.45 5.21 -10.56
N ARG A 138 24.16 6.19 -9.97
CA ARG A 138 23.68 6.94 -8.79
C ARG A 138 22.37 7.71 -9.03
N PRO A 139 22.18 8.43 -10.15
CA PRO A 139 20.95 9.16 -10.40
C PRO A 139 19.73 8.25 -10.51
N TYR A 140 19.89 7.10 -11.17
CA TYR A 140 18.85 6.07 -11.29
C TYR A 140 18.51 5.45 -9.93
N GLN A 141 19.54 5.11 -9.14
CA GLN A 141 19.36 4.59 -7.77
C GLN A 141 18.61 5.59 -6.88
N LYS A 142 18.90 6.89 -7.01
CA LYS A 142 18.22 7.92 -6.21
C LYS A 142 16.71 7.91 -6.47
N LEU A 143 16.27 7.88 -7.72
CA LEU A 143 14.85 7.78 -8.07
C LEU A 143 14.24 6.46 -7.59
N PHE A 144 14.95 5.34 -7.79
CA PHE A 144 14.51 4.00 -7.39
C PHE A 144 14.30 3.88 -5.87
N ILE A 145 15.30 4.25 -5.07
CA ILE A 145 15.26 4.19 -3.60
C ILE A 145 14.19 5.14 -3.07
N THR A 146 14.10 6.36 -3.61
CA THR A 146 13.09 7.31 -3.18
C THR A 146 11.69 6.74 -3.44
N HIS A 147 11.43 6.17 -4.61
CA HIS A 147 10.15 5.51 -4.90
C HIS A 147 9.81 4.38 -3.92
N GLN A 148 10.78 3.51 -3.58
CA GLN A 148 10.56 2.47 -2.57
C GLN A 148 10.23 3.06 -1.19
N GLN A 149 10.95 4.09 -0.76
CA GLN A 149 10.69 4.78 0.51
C GLN A 149 9.31 5.47 0.53
N LEU A 150 8.82 5.93 -0.62
CA LEU A 150 7.46 6.46 -0.76
C LEU A 150 6.41 5.36 -0.59
N LEU A 151 6.62 4.18 -1.17
CA LEU A 151 5.65 3.08 -1.12
C LEU A 151 5.63 2.34 0.22
N PHE A 152 6.81 2.03 0.76
CA PHE A 152 6.97 1.12 1.90
C PHE A 152 7.58 1.78 3.13
N GLY A 153 8.11 3.00 2.99
CA GLY A 153 8.71 3.76 4.08
C GLY A 153 7.77 4.82 4.65
N ASN A 154 8.27 5.49 5.68
CA ASN A 154 7.63 6.65 6.31
C ASN A 154 8.23 7.98 5.80
N LEU A 155 8.74 8.01 4.57
CA LEU A 155 9.34 9.22 4.04
C LEU A 155 8.27 10.30 3.87
N GLU A 156 8.36 11.37 4.67
CA GLU A 156 7.56 12.57 4.45
C GLU A 156 8.04 13.28 3.20
N VAL A 157 7.16 13.36 2.20
CA VAL A 157 7.52 13.93 0.91
C VAL A 157 7.45 15.44 0.99
N SER A 158 8.62 16.08 0.95
CA SER A 158 8.76 17.52 0.92
C SER A 158 9.15 18.01 -0.48
N ALA A 159 9.06 19.33 -0.69
CA ALA A 159 9.59 19.96 -1.89
C ALA A 159 11.09 19.70 -2.08
N ALA A 160 11.85 19.53 -1.00
CA ALA A 160 13.28 19.21 -1.05
C ALA A 160 13.52 17.80 -1.61
N VAL A 161 12.75 16.80 -1.15
CA VAL A 161 12.81 15.44 -1.69
C VAL A 161 12.49 15.45 -3.19
N PHE A 162 11.49 16.22 -3.61
CA PHE A 162 11.19 16.37 -5.04
C PHE A 162 12.34 17.02 -5.82
N ALA A 163 12.97 18.06 -5.28
CA ALA A 163 14.09 18.74 -5.92
C ALA A 163 15.27 17.77 -6.14
N GLU A 164 15.57 16.91 -5.17
CA GLU A 164 16.59 15.87 -5.30
C GLU A 164 16.24 14.85 -6.39
N CYS A 165 14.98 14.41 -6.46
CA CYS A 165 14.51 13.53 -7.55
C CYS A 165 14.61 14.23 -8.91
N GLN A 166 14.25 15.50 -8.99
CA GLN A 166 14.32 16.26 -10.23
C GLN A 166 15.76 16.43 -10.70
N GLN A 167 16.69 16.72 -9.79
CA GLN A 167 18.11 16.80 -10.09
C GLN A 167 18.66 15.45 -10.58
N ALA A 168 18.31 14.36 -9.91
CA ALA A 168 18.70 13.02 -10.35
C ALA A 168 18.16 12.71 -11.76
N TYR A 169 16.90 13.07 -12.04
CA TYR A 169 16.33 12.89 -13.37
C TYR A 169 17.03 13.73 -14.44
N GLN A 170 17.45 14.96 -14.13
CA GLN A 170 18.21 15.80 -15.04
C GLN A 170 19.57 15.19 -15.39
N GLN A 171 20.29 14.65 -14.39
CA GLN A 171 21.56 13.96 -14.62
C GLN A 171 21.42 12.79 -15.60
N ILE A 172 20.33 12.02 -15.49
CA ILE A 172 20.01 10.92 -16.42
C ILE A 172 19.78 11.43 -17.85
N THR A 173 19.09 12.57 -18.00
CA THR A 173 18.83 13.14 -19.33
C THR A 173 20.06 13.79 -19.94
N ASP A 174 20.93 14.36 -19.12
CA ASP A 174 22.16 15.01 -19.57
C ASP A 174 23.23 13.98 -19.97
N GLU A 175 23.31 12.82 -19.31
CA GLU A 175 24.14 11.67 -19.74
C GLU A 175 23.80 11.20 -21.17
N LYS A 176 22.56 11.40 -21.61
CA LYS A 176 22.06 10.94 -22.91
C LYS A 176 22.36 11.90 -24.06
N ASN A 177 22.61 13.18 -23.78
CA ASN A 177 22.83 14.24 -24.78
C ASN A 177 24.32 14.41 -25.11
#